data_AF-A0A376F918-F1
#
_entry.id   AF-A0A376F918-F1
#
_cell.length_a   1.000
_cell.length_b   1.000
_cell.length_c   1.000
_cell.angle_alpha   90.00
_cell.angle_beta   90.00
_cell.angle_gamma   90.00
#
_symmetry.space_group_name_H-M   'P 1'
#
loop_
_entity.id
_entity.type
_entity.pdbx_description
1 polymer ?
#
loop_
_entity_poly.entity_id
_entity_poly.type
_entity_poly.pdbx_seq_one_letter_code
_entity_poly.pdbx_strand_id
1 'polypeptide(L)'
;MVNLFRGFVFLWLSCIGIVHAADTGWLVSPQNDHARIRFQAEREQTHIKGLLTVELKPGWKTYWRSPGEGGVAPKISWPEGVMDSWSWPVPSRFDISGMTTQGYHDKVTIPITLDGVKGDTLDGTLTLSTCSNVCLLTDYPLHLDFTQPADEGFRSEFEQAMRAVPGTSGVSADLSAWLAGDKLVITGTTDGKWDNPGIYFDPLEG
;
A
#
# COMPACT_ATOMS: atom_id res chain seq x y z
N MET A 1 45.95 -42.27 -15.63
CA MET A 1 46.61 -41.01 -15.20
C MET A 1 47.03 -40.29 -16.47
N VAL A 2 46.49 -39.15 -16.90
CA VAL A 2 45.58 -38.17 -16.31
C VAL A 2 44.74 -37.65 -17.49
N ASN A 3 43.43 -37.79 -17.35
CA ASN A 3 42.41 -37.34 -18.28
C ASN A 3 41.59 -36.29 -17.52
N LEU A 4 41.03 -35.30 -18.23
CA LEU A 4 40.09 -34.28 -17.74
C LEU A 4 40.69 -33.17 -16.86
N PHE A 5 40.42 -31.90 -17.20
CA PHE A 5 40.34 -30.68 -16.36
C PHE A 5 40.85 -29.41 -17.11
N ARG A 6 40.36 -29.12 -18.31
CA ARG A 6 40.58 -27.81 -18.98
C ARG A 6 39.36 -27.32 -19.75
N GLY A 7 38.19 -27.33 -19.11
CA GLY A 7 36.95 -26.86 -19.73
C GLY A 7 35.97 -26.29 -18.72
N PHE A 8 36.46 -25.42 -17.84
CA PHE A 8 35.64 -24.73 -16.83
C PHE A 8 35.73 -23.22 -17.09
N VAL A 9 35.14 -22.74 -18.19
CA VAL A 9 35.08 -21.29 -18.48
C VAL A 9 33.75 -21.01 -19.19
N PHE A 10 32.82 -20.46 -18.42
CA PHE A 10 31.76 -19.53 -18.83
C PHE A 10 30.72 -19.99 -19.86
N LEU A 11 29.66 -20.65 -19.39
CA LEU A 11 28.34 -20.47 -19.98
C LEU A 11 27.25 -20.53 -18.91
N TRP A 12 27.42 -19.73 -17.85
CA TRP A 12 26.28 -19.30 -17.04
C TRP A 12 25.58 -18.20 -17.87
N LEU A 13 24.72 -18.62 -18.80
CA LEU A 13 23.71 -17.72 -19.37
C LEU A 13 22.80 -17.35 -18.20
N SER A 14 23.14 -16.26 -17.51
CA SER A 14 22.20 -15.54 -16.67
C SER A 14 21.09 -15.08 -17.62
N CYS A 15 19.98 -15.81 -17.66
CA CYS A 15 18.71 -15.27 -18.14
C CYS A 15 18.33 -14.14 -17.19
N ILE A 16 18.92 -12.96 -17.40
CA ILE A 16 18.43 -11.72 -16.82
C ILE A 16 17.12 -11.49 -17.54
N GLY A 17 16.03 -11.99 -16.97
CA GLY A 17 14.70 -11.63 -17.43
C GLY A 17 14.61 -10.11 -17.40
N ILE A 18 14.21 -9.52 -18.53
CA ILE A 18 13.87 -8.10 -18.56
C ILE A 18 12.68 -7.95 -17.63
N VAL A 19 12.91 -7.29 -16.50
CA VAL A 19 11.82 -6.93 -15.59
C VAL A 19 11.25 -5.62 -16.10
N HIS A 20 9.93 -5.59 -16.19
CA HIS A 20 9.16 -4.53 -16.81
C HIS A 20 8.51 -3.68 -15.71
N ALA A 21 8.68 -2.36 -15.76
CA ALA A 21 8.09 -1.45 -14.78
C ALA A 21 7.27 -0.35 -15.46
N ALA A 22 6.41 0.26 -14.64
CA ALA A 22 5.58 1.40 -14.98
C ALA A 22 5.69 2.46 -13.88
N ASP A 23 5.68 3.73 -14.26
CA ASP A 23 5.67 4.86 -13.34
C ASP A 23 4.81 5.98 -13.93
N THR A 24 3.79 6.41 -13.19
CA THR A 24 2.94 7.53 -13.61
C THR A 24 3.63 8.89 -13.51
N GLY A 25 4.78 8.96 -12.82
CA GLY A 25 5.30 10.19 -12.27
C GLY A 25 4.34 10.79 -11.22
N TRP A 26 4.66 12.00 -10.75
CA TRP A 26 3.78 12.72 -9.83
C TRP A 26 2.58 13.30 -10.57
N LEU A 27 1.40 12.79 -10.25
CA LEU A 27 0.11 13.30 -10.69
C LEU A 27 -0.44 14.31 -9.69
N VAL A 28 -0.99 15.39 -10.21
CA VAL A 28 -1.68 16.46 -9.47
C VAL A 28 -3.04 16.70 -10.11
N SER A 29 -4.00 17.22 -9.36
CA SER A 29 -5.31 17.60 -9.89
C SER A 29 -5.56 19.10 -9.69
N PRO A 30 -6.09 19.82 -10.68
CA PRO A 30 -6.50 21.23 -10.50
C PRO A 30 -7.57 21.41 -9.42
N GLN A 31 -8.32 20.35 -9.10
CA GLN A 31 -9.38 20.34 -8.08
C GLN A 31 -8.85 19.93 -6.70
N ASN A 32 -7.59 19.51 -6.61
CA ASN A 32 -6.93 19.08 -5.39
C ASN A 32 -5.50 19.62 -5.37
N ASP A 33 -5.35 20.82 -4.84
CA ASP A 33 -4.06 21.50 -4.74
C ASP A 33 -3.23 21.03 -3.53
N HIS A 34 -3.76 20.13 -2.69
CA HIS A 34 -3.20 19.73 -1.41
C HIS A 34 -2.75 18.27 -1.38
N ALA A 35 -2.90 17.54 -2.47
CA ALA A 35 -2.37 16.20 -2.65
C ALA A 35 -1.64 16.07 -3.99
N ARG A 36 -0.63 15.21 -4.00
CA ARG A 36 -0.07 14.63 -5.21
C ARG A 36 0.13 13.15 -5.01
N ILE A 37 0.00 12.38 -6.08
CA ILE A 37 0.12 10.93 -6.03
C ILE A 37 1.12 10.44 -7.08
N ARG A 38 1.73 9.30 -6.83
CA ARG A 38 2.57 8.58 -7.80
C ARG A 38 2.28 7.09 -7.65
N PHE A 39 2.05 6.41 -8.77
CA PHE A 39 1.93 4.96 -8.81
C PHE A 39 3.11 4.39 -9.58
N GLN A 40 3.98 3.67 -8.87
CA GLN A 40 5.06 2.88 -9.46
C GLN A 40 4.65 1.41 -9.45
N ALA A 41 5.04 0.63 -10.45
CA ALA A 41 4.73 -0.79 -10.52
C ALA A 41 5.83 -1.58 -11.23
N GLU A 42 6.03 -2.83 -10.83
CA GLU A 42 6.95 -3.78 -11.45
C GLU A 42 6.22 -5.10 -11.68
N ARG A 43 6.34 -5.62 -12.91
CA ARG A 43 5.75 -6.91 -13.29
C ARG A 43 6.65 -8.05 -12.83
N GLU A 44 6.11 -8.90 -11.96
CA GLU A 44 6.70 -10.19 -11.60
C GLU A 44 6.08 -11.32 -12.44
N GLN A 45 6.46 -12.57 -12.16
CA GLN A 45 6.08 -13.73 -12.97
C GLN A 45 4.56 -13.95 -13.06
N THR A 46 3.82 -13.74 -11.97
CA THR A 46 2.38 -14.07 -11.88
C THR A 46 1.49 -12.89 -11.50
N HIS A 47 2.08 -11.82 -10.99
CA HIS A 47 1.38 -10.66 -10.45
C HIS A 47 2.23 -9.41 -10.67
N ILE A 48 1.65 -8.25 -10.43
CA ILE A 48 2.34 -6.96 -10.47
C ILE A 48 2.42 -6.44 -9.05
N LYS A 49 3.60 -6.00 -8.64
CA LYS A 49 3.79 -5.23 -7.41
C LYS A 49 3.68 -3.76 -7.74
N GLY A 50 3.00 -3.00 -6.89
CA GLY A 50 2.75 -1.58 -7.04
C GLY A 50 3.01 -0.83 -5.75
N LEU A 51 3.35 0.45 -5.89
CA LEU A 51 3.48 1.41 -4.80
C LEU A 51 2.65 2.64 -5.13
N LEU A 52 1.56 2.84 -4.38
CA LEU A 52 0.83 4.10 -4.38
C LEU A 52 1.44 5.02 -3.32
N THR A 53 2.16 6.04 -3.74
CA THR A 53 2.61 7.11 -2.84
C THR A 53 1.64 8.28 -2.91
N VAL A 54 1.20 8.74 -1.75
CA VAL A 54 0.36 9.93 -1.57
C VAL A 54 1.13 10.92 -0.70
N GLU A 55 1.31 12.14 -1.18
CA GLU A 55 1.85 13.25 -0.39
C GLU A 55 0.79 14.33 -0.21
N LEU A 56 0.69 14.84 1.01
CA LEU A 56 -0.35 15.74 1.47
C LEU A 56 0.28 17.02 2.02
N LYS A 57 -0.33 18.16 1.74
CA LYS A 57 0.02 19.42 2.42
C LYS A 57 -0.31 19.33 3.92
N PRO A 58 0.40 20.09 4.78
CA PRO A 58 0.11 20.14 6.21
C PRO A 58 -1.37 20.40 6.51
N GLY A 59 -1.92 19.67 7.48
CA GLY A 59 -3.32 19.77 7.90
C GLY A 59 -4.28 18.85 7.15
N TRP A 60 -3.92 18.38 5.95
CA TRP A 60 -4.72 17.43 5.17
C TRP A 60 -4.38 15.99 5.51
N LYS A 61 -5.38 15.13 5.38
CA LYS A 61 -5.32 13.70 5.68
C LYS A 61 -5.93 12.90 4.54
N THR A 62 -5.50 11.66 4.37
CA THR A 62 -6.22 10.64 3.58
C THR A 62 -6.58 9.47 4.47
N TYR A 63 -7.54 8.66 4.07
CA TYR A 63 -8.12 7.64 4.93
C TYR A 63 -7.43 6.28 4.84
N TRP A 64 -7.53 5.52 5.93
CA TRP A 64 -7.25 4.09 5.97
C TRP A 64 -8.43 3.29 5.42
N ARG A 65 -8.25 1.97 5.22
CA ARG A 65 -9.32 1.06 4.76
C ARG A 65 -10.60 1.12 5.60
N SER A 66 -10.46 1.35 6.91
CA SER A 66 -11.57 1.59 7.82
C SER A 66 -11.51 3.05 8.28
N PRO A 67 -12.12 3.97 7.53
CA PRO A 67 -11.88 5.41 7.67
C PRO A 67 -12.39 6.00 9.00
N GLY A 68 -13.31 5.31 9.67
CA GLY A 68 -14.08 5.84 10.80
C GLY A 68 -15.33 6.56 10.33
N GLU A 69 -15.96 7.29 11.24
CA GLU A 69 -17.23 7.98 10.97
C GLU A 69 -17.06 9.06 9.90
N GLY A 70 -17.95 9.06 8.89
CA GLY A 70 -18.01 10.08 7.83
C GLY A 70 -16.88 10.03 6.78
N GLY A 71 -15.90 9.15 6.91
CA GLY A 71 -14.81 9.03 5.95
C GLY A 71 -15.05 8.01 4.84
N VAL A 72 -14.25 8.07 3.79
CA VAL A 72 -14.32 7.18 2.62
C VAL A 72 -12.93 6.64 2.35
N ALA A 73 -12.74 5.32 2.30
CA ALA A 73 -11.44 4.75 1.95
C ALA A 73 -11.09 5.04 0.48
N PRO A 74 -9.82 5.34 0.16
CA PRO A 74 -9.41 5.47 -1.24
C PRO A 74 -9.50 4.12 -1.94
N LYS A 75 -9.79 4.15 -3.23
CA LYS A 75 -9.93 2.94 -4.06
C LYS A 75 -9.42 3.19 -5.47
N ILE A 76 -9.01 2.14 -6.16
CA ILE A 76 -8.73 2.21 -7.59
C ILE A 76 -9.77 1.39 -8.33
N SER A 77 -10.37 1.99 -9.36
CA SER A 77 -11.21 1.28 -10.32
C SER A 77 -10.34 0.79 -11.46
N TRP A 78 -10.25 -0.52 -11.62
CA TRP A 78 -9.51 -1.19 -12.68
C TRP A 78 -10.46 -1.77 -13.75
N PRO A 79 -9.94 -2.08 -14.96
CA PRO A 79 -10.68 -2.83 -15.97
C PRO A 79 -11.12 -4.20 -15.45
N GLU A 80 -12.15 -4.75 -16.08
CA GLU A 80 -12.72 -6.04 -15.70
C GLU A 80 -11.65 -7.16 -15.68
N GLY A 81 -11.65 -7.96 -14.60
CA GLY A 81 -10.75 -9.08 -14.40
C GLY A 81 -9.42 -8.74 -13.73
N VAL A 82 -9.13 -7.45 -13.50
CA VAL A 82 -8.00 -7.01 -12.67
C VAL A 82 -8.46 -6.88 -11.22
N MET A 83 -7.69 -7.47 -10.31
CA MET A 83 -7.94 -7.41 -8.87
C MET A 83 -6.75 -6.77 -8.17
N ASP A 84 -7.01 -5.94 -7.17
CA ASP A 84 -5.99 -5.34 -6.33
C ASP A 84 -6.06 -5.81 -4.88
N SER A 85 -4.90 -5.93 -4.25
CA SER A 85 -4.73 -6.28 -2.84
C SER A 85 -3.84 -5.24 -2.18
N TRP A 86 -4.43 -4.43 -1.31
CA TRP A 86 -3.77 -3.33 -0.63
C TRP A 86 -3.15 -3.79 0.69
N SER A 87 -1.84 -3.59 0.84
CA SER A 87 -1.13 -3.84 2.10
C SER A 87 -1.02 -2.53 2.87
N TRP A 88 -1.99 -2.27 3.75
CA TRP A 88 -2.11 -0.98 4.42
C TRP A 88 -1.08 -0.77 5.52
N PRO A 89 -0.26 0.30 5.47
CA PRO A 89 0.58 0.69 6.60
C PRO A 89 -0.23 0.98 7.87
N VAL A 90 0.42 0.90 9.04
CA VAL A 90 -0.17 1.29 10.33
C VAL A 90 -0.72 2.72 10.22
N PRO A 91 -2.02 2.95 10.46
CA PRO A 91 -2.61 4.28 10.37
C PRO A 91 -2.33 5.10 11.63
N SER A 92 -2.68 6.37 11.57
CA SER A 92 -2.84 7.26 12.73
C SER A 92 -4.32 7.53 13.00
N ARG A 93 -4.63 7.90 14.25
CA ARG A 93 -5.97 8.34 14.64
C ARG A 93 -6.05 9.86 14.62
N PHE A 94 -7.15 10.40 14.10
CA PHE A 94 -7.40 11.84 14.09
C PHE A 94 -8.80 12.16 14.57
N ASP A 95 -8.95 13.33 15.19
CA ASP A 95 -10.24 13.98 15.33
C ASP A 95 -10.43 14.95 14.17
N ILE A 96 -11.50 14.74 13.40
CA ILE A 96 -11.90 15.62 12.30
C ILE A 96 -13.33 16.06 12.57
N SER A 97 -13.51 17.32 12.92
CA SER A 97 -14.84 17.89 13.21
C SER A 97 -15.61 17.13 14.30
N GLY A 98 -14.92 16.60 15.33
CA GLY A 98 -15.52 15.84 16.42
C GLY A 98 -15.76 14.36 16.11
N MET A 99 -15.39 13.89 14.91
CA MET A 99 -15.46 12.49 14.50
C MET A 99 -14.08 11.85 14.58
N THR A 100 -14.01 10.64 15.14
CA THR A 100 -12.78 9.87 15.18
C THR A 100 -12.56 9.16 13.84
N THR A 101 -11.44 9.46 13.19
CA THR A 101 -11.06 8.90 11.89
C THR A 101 -9.71 8.19 11.98
N GLN A 102 -9.44 7.31 11.02
CA GLN A 102 -8.20 6.55 10.91
C GLN A 102 -7.60 6.77 9.50
N GLY A 103 -6.32 7.11 9.42
CA GLY A 103 -5.71 7.43 8.13
C GLY A 103 -4.25 7.87 8.22
N TYR A 104 -3.86 8.75 7.30
CA TYR A 104 -2.48 9.19 7.10
C TYR A 104 -2.41 10.71 6.89
N HIS A 105 -1.30 11.32 7.32
CA HIS A 105 -0.96 12.73 7.09
C HIS A 105 0.44 12.82 6.47
N ASP A 106 0.78 13.98 5.88
CA ASP A 106 2.06 14.29 5.22
C ASP A 106 2.43 13.37 4.04
N LYS A 107 2.69 12.08 4.30
CA LYS A 107 3.04 11.09 3.28
C LYS A 107 2.66 9.68 3.71
N VAL A 108 2.14 8.90 2.77
CA VAL A 108 2.01 7.45 2.90
C VAL A 108 2.41 6.77 1.58
N THR A 109 3.10 5.64 1.66
CA THR A 109 3.37 4.76 0.53
C THR A 109 2.72 3.41 0.83
N ILE A 110 1.76 3.01 -0.01
CA ILE A 110 0.93 1.82 0.18
C ILE A 110 1.32 0.78 -0.87
N PRO A 111 1.90 -0.37 -0.46
CA PRO A 111 2.11 -1.49 -1.35
C PRO A 111 0.79 -2.08 -1.82
N ILE A 112 0.69 -2.35 -3.13
CA ILE A 112 -0.48 -2.94 -3.76
C ILE A 112 0.00 -4.09 -4.65
N THR A 113 -0.66 -5.24 -4.58
CA THR A 113 -0.47 -6.33 -5.55
C THR A 113 -1.64 -6.30 -6.54
N LEU A 114 -1.35 -6.42 -7.83
CA LEU A 114 -2.35 -6.54 -8.88
C LEU A 114 -2.27 -7.91 -9.55
N ASP A 115 -3.41 -8.57 -9.66
CA ASP A 115 -3.60 -9.84 -10.34
C ASP A 115 -4.49 -9.68 -11.58
N GLY A 116 -4.37 -10.58 -12.55
CA GLY A 116 -5.24 -10.60 -13.73
C GLY A 116 -4.91 -9.58 -14.83
N VAL A 117 -3.81 -8.83 -14.69
CA VAL A 117 -3.37 -7.83 -15.67
C VAL A 117 -2.83 -8.49 -16.94
N LYS A 118 -3.54 -8.29 -18.06
CA LYS A 118 -3.19 -8.81 -19.38
C LYS A 118 -2.63 -7.69 -20.26
N GLY A 119 -1.53 -7.98 -20.97
CA GLY A 119 -0.88 -7.02 -21.87
C GLY A 119 0.11 -6.10 -21.16
N ASP A 120 0.69 -5.17 -21.93
CA ASP A 120 1.81 -4.31 -21.52
C ASP A 120 1.36 -2.96 -20.96
N THR A 121 0.07 -2.62 -21.05
CA THR A 121 -0.49 -1.39 -20.50
C THR A 121 -1.67 -1.68 -19.59
N LEU A 122 -1.83 -0.90 -18.53
CA LEU A 122 -2.97 -0.95 -17.63
C LEU A 122 -3.43 0.46 -17.28
N ASP A 123 -4.66 0.79 -17.63
CA ASP A 123 -5.32 2.02 -17.20
C ASP A 123 -6.16 1.76 -15.94
N GLY A 124 -6.28 2.76 -15.09
CA GLY A 124 -7.14 2.72 -13.90
C GLY A 124 -7.52 4.12 -13.45
N THR A 125 -8.37 4.22 -12.44
CA THR A 125 -8.70 5.52 -11.82
C THR A 125 -8.67 5.40 -10.31
N LEU A 126 -7.73 6.09 -9.68
CA LEU A 126 -7.68 6.25 -8.22
C LEU A 126 -8.69 7.32 -7.82
N THR A 127 -9.70 6.95 -7.05
CA THR A 127 -10.51 7.91 -6.30
C THR A 127 -9.84 8.11 -4.94
N LEU A 128 -9.11 9.20 -4.79
CA LEU A 128 -8.46 9.58 -3.54
C LEU A 128 -9.40 10.44 -2.70
N SER A 129 -9.64 10.02 -1.47
CA SER A 129 -10.30 10.83 -0.45
C SER A 129 -9.28 11.61 0.36
N THR A 130 -9.50 12.92 0.48
CA THR A 130 -8.67 13.82 1.27
C THR A 130 -9.56 14.65 2.18
N CYS A 131 -9.16 14.85 3.43
CA CYS A 131 -9.96 15.58 4.39
C CYS A 131 -9.14 16.50 5.29
N SER A 132 -9.67 17.70 5.52
CA SER A 132 -9.19 18.66 6.52
C SER A 132 -10.36 19.02 7.45
N ASN A 133 -11.01 20.17 7.26
CA ASN A 133 -12.33 20.47 7.82
C ASN A 133 -13.48 20.11 6.85
N VAL A 134 -13.13 19.81 5.60
CA VAL A 134 -14.02 19.33 4.54
C VAL A 134 -13.35 18.14 3.88
N CYS A 135 -14.15 17.17 3.43
CA CYS A 135 -13.66 16.02 2.70
C CYS A 135 -13.95 16.15 1.20
N LEU A 136 -12.93 15.88 0.38
CA LEU A 136 -12.96 15.96 -1.07
C LEU A 136 -12.58 14.60 -1.65
N LEU A 137 -13.34 14.15 -2.65
CA LEU A 137 -12.99 13.01 -3.49
C LEU A 137 -12.40 13.54 -4.80
N THR A 138 -11.25 13.01 -5.18
CA THR A 138 -10.56 13.42 -6.40
C THR A 138 -10.13 12.20 -7.18
N ASP A 139 -10.53 12.16 -8.46
CA ASP A 139 -10.12 11.10 -9.36
C ASP A 139 -8.78 11.44 -10.03
N TYR A 140 -7.87 10.48 -10.01
CA TYR A 140 -6.58 10.51 -10.68
C TYR A 140 -6.54 9.38 -11.72
N PRO A 141 -6.53 9.69 -13.03
CA PRO A 141 -6.34 8.67 -14.05
C PRO A 141 -4.91 8.12 -13.94
N LEU A 142 -4.80 6.79 -13.86
CA LEU A 142 -3.54 6.07 -13.83
C LEU A 142 -3.32 5.43 -15.19
N HIS A 143 -2.13 5.61 -15.74
CA HIS A 143 -1.68 4.92 -16.94
C HIS A 143 -0.35 4.23 -16.62
N LEU A 144 -0.37 2.90 -16.59
CA LEU A 144 0.80 2.08 -16.31
C LEU A 144 1.27 1.43 -17.62
N ASP A 145 2.42 1.86 -18.13
CA ASP A 145 3.08 1.29 -19.29
C ASP A 145 4.27 0.43 -18.84
N PHE A 146 4.11 -0.89 -18.96
CA PHE A 146 5.12 -1.88 -18.58
C PHE A 146 6.15 -2.12 -19.69
N THR A 147 6.17 -1.37 -20.78
CA THR A 147 7.20 -1.55 -21.83
C THR A 147 8.59 -1.04 -21.40
N GLN A 148 8.67 -0.30 -20.29
CA GLN A 148 9.91 0.27 -19.77
C GLN A 148 10.68 -0.72 -18.88
N PRO A 149 12.02 -0.64 -18.83
CA PRO A 149 12.82 -1.45 -17.92
C PRO A 149 12.53 -1.11 -16.45
N ALA A 150 12.71 -2.10 -15.58
CA ALA A 150 12.54 -1.93 -14.15
C ALA A 150 13.40 -0.81 -13.55
N ASP A 151 12.79 -0.04 -12.65
CA ASP A 151 13.49 0.94 -11.83
C ASP A 151 14.34 0.22 -10.77
N GLU A 152 15.66 0.46 -10.77
CA GLU A 152 16.60 -0.19 -9.84
C GLU A 152 16.23 -0.01 -8.36
N GLY A 153 15.50 1.08 -8.02
CA GLY A 153 15.08 1.37 -6.65
C GLY A 153 13.79 0.69 -6.21
N PHE A 154 12.91 0.31 -7.16
CA PHE A 154 11.52 -0.06 -6.85
C PHE A 154 11.42 -1.20 -5.84
N ARG A 155 12.19 -2.27 -6.04
CA ARG A 155 12.16 -3.44 -5.15
C ARG A 155 12.56 -3.09 -3.72
N SER A 156 13.57 -2.24 -3.53
CA SER A 156 13.99 -1.79 -2.21
C SER A 156 12.94 -0.90 -1.56
N GLU A 157 12.32 0.00 -2.33
CA GLU A 157 11.23 0.86 -1.87
C GLU A 157 10.00 0.03 -1.46
N PHE A 158 9.66 -1.01 -2.24
CA PHE A 158 8.56 -1.91 -1.96
C PHE A 158 8.76 -2.66 -0.64
N GLU A 159 9.94 -3.26 -0.45
CA GLU A 159 10.29 -3.95 0.80
C GLU A 159 10.33 -2.99 1.99
N GLN A 160 10.76 -1.73 1.79
CA GLN A 160 10.73 -0.72 2.84
C GLN A 160 9.28 -0.36 3.22
N ALA A 161 8.41 -0.16 2.23
CA ALA A 161 7.01 0.14 2.46
C ALA A 161 6.27 -1.02 3.17
N MET A 162 6.59 -2.28 2.82
CA MET A 162 6.06 -3.47 3.50
C MET A 162 6.41 -3.54 4.99
N ARG A 163 7.53 -2.94 5.44
CA ARG A 163 7.88 -2.89 6.88
C ARG A 163 6.96 -1.99 7.69
N ALA A 164 6.23 -1.08 7.05
CA ALA A 164 5.23 -0.24 7.71
C ALA A 164 3.87 -0.94 7.85
N VAL A 165 3.69 -2.09 7.19
CA VAL A 165 2.46 -2.90 7.26
C VAL A 165 2.47 -3.73 8.55
N PRO A 166 1.36 -3.77 9.32
CA PRO A 166 1.28 -4.60 10.52
C PRO A 166 1.54 -6.08 10.21
N GLY A 167 2.44 -6.71 10.97
CA GLY A 167 2.65 -8.16 10.91
C GLY A 167 1.44 -8.93 11.44
N THR A 168 1.29 -10.19 11.04
CA THR A 168 0.20 -11.07 11.49
C THR A 168 0.46 -11.73 12.85
N SER A 169 1.66 -11.56 13.40
CA SER A 169 2.08 -12.10 14.71
C SER A 169 3.20 -11.25 15.31
N GLY A 170 3.57 -11.53 16.57
CA GLY A 170 4.72 -10.92 17.24
C GLY A 170 4.41 -9.65 18.06
N VAL A 171 3.19 -9.13 18.00
CA VAL A 171 2.76 -7.99 18.85
C VAL A 171 2.41 -8.44 20.27
N SER A 172 1.78 -9.61 20.41
CA SER A 172 1.36 -10.17 21.69
C SER A 172 1.49 -11.69 21.68
N ALA A 173 1.84 -12.30 22.82
CA ALA A 173 1.97 -13.75 22.98
C ALA A 173 0.61 -14.44 23.24
N ASP A 174 -0.37 -13.72 23.78
CA ASP A 174 -1.64 -14.25 24.29
C ASP A 174 -2.83 -13.30 24.01
N LEU A 175 -2.87 -12.73 22.80
CA LEU A 175 -3.98 -11.84 22.41
C LEU A 175 -5.32 -12.57 22.50
N SER A 176 -6.26 -12.01 23.27
CA SER A 176 -7.63 -12.51 23.40
C SER A 176 -8.64 -11.37 23.38
N ALA A 177 -9.85 -11.65 22.88
CA ALA A 177 -10.93 -10.69 22.79
C ALA A 177 -12.28 -11.35 23.11
N TRP A 178 -13.13 -10.66 23.87
CA TRP A 178 -14.48 -11.13 24.21
C TRP A 178 -15.43 -9.96 24.49
N LEU A 179 -16.73 -10.24 24.48
CA LEU A 179 -17.76 -9.28 24.91
C LEU A 179 -18.04 -9.43 26.40
N ALA A 180 -17.97 -8.33 27.13
CA ALA A 180 -18.40 -8.23 28.52
C ALA A 180 -19.53 -7.20 28.63
N GLY A 181 -20.77 -7.68 28.52
CA GLY A 181 -21.94 -6.80 28.32
C GLY A 181 -21.93 -6.19 26.93
N ASP A 182 -21.95 -4.86 26.85
CA ASP A 182 -21.89 -4.05 25.62
C ASP A 182 -20.46 -3.64 25.23
N LYS A 183 -19.44 -4.10 25.97
CA LYS A 183 -18.04 -3.72 25.76
C LYS A 183 -17.25 -4.85 25.12
N LEU A 184 -16.52 -4.53 24.06
CA LEU A 184 -15.42 -5.35 23.56
C LEU A 184 -14.23 -5.18 24.50
N VAL A 185 -13.80 -6.29 25.12
CA VAL A 185 -12.59 -6.34 25.95
C VAL A 185 -11.52 -7.07 25.17
N ILE A 186 -10.33 -6.47 25.08
CA ILE A 186 -9.15 -7.05 24.44
C ILE A 186 -8.03 -7.08 25.47
N THR A 187 -7.37 -8.22 25.61
CA THR A 187 -6.17 -8.36 26.44
C THR A 187 -5.04 -8.96 25.63
N GLY A 188 -3.82 -8.59 25.99
CA GLY A 188 -2.60 -9.15 25.41
C GLY A 188 -1.39 -8.78 26.25
N THR A 189 -0.38 -9.62 26.20
CA THR A 189 0.90 -9.46 26.89
C THR A 189 2.03 -9.39 25.89
N THR A 190 3.08 -8.68 26.27
CA THR A 190 4.33 -8.63 25.52
C THR A 190 5.47 -9.01 26.47
N ASP A 191 6.50 -9.69 25.96
CA ASP A 191 7.68 -10.07 26.74
C ASP A 191 8.45 -8.83 27.25
N GLY A 192 8.26 -7.69 26.58
CA GLY A 192 8.85 -6.41 26.94
C GLY A 192 7.89 -5.49 27.71
N LYS A 193 8.02 -4.19 27.46
CA LYS A 193 7.09 -3.16 27.92
C LYS A 193 6.24 -2.68 26.76
N TRP A 194 4.98 -2.38 27.02
CA TRP A 194 4.17 -1.58 26.09
C TRP A 194 4.69 -0.13 26.10
N ASP A 195 4.95 0.41 24.92
CA ASP A 195 5.31 1.81 24.74
C ASP A 195 4.33 2.45 23.75
N ASN A 196 3.47 3.33 24.25
CA ASN A 196 2.38 3.98 23.50
C ASN A 196 1.54 3.02 22.61
N PRO A 197 0.92 1.96 23.19
CA PRO A 197 0.15 1.00 22.40
C PRO A 197 -1.08 1.66 21.76
N GLY A 198 -1.35 1.32 20.51
CA GLY A 198 -2.53 1.75 19.77
C GLY A 198 -3.32 0.55 19.24
N ILE A 199 -4.65 0.64 19.28
CA ILE A 199 -5.55 -0.33 18.65
C ILE A 199 -6.34 0.42 17.58
N TYR A 200 -6.36 -0.16 16.38
CA TYR A 200 -7.11 0.33 15.23
C TYR A 200 -8.11 -0.76 14.83
N PHE A 201 -9.34 -0.35 14.57
CA PHE A 201 -10.44 -1.28 14.33
C PHE A 201 -10.87 -1.22 12.87
N ASP A 202 -11.02 -2.41 12.31
CA ASP A 202 -11.85 -2.65 11.14
C ASP A 202 -13.24 -3.08 11.63
N PRO A 203 -14.21 -2.17 11.76
CA PRO A 203 -15.54 -2.55 12.20
C PRO A 203 -16.16 -3.50 11.16
N LEU A 204 -16.80 -4.57 11.63
CA LEU A 204 -17.68 -5.35 10.77
C LEU A 204 -18.83 -4.44 10.34
N GLU A 205 -19.07 -4.31 9.03
CA GLU A 205 -20.31 -3.72 8.55
C GLU A 205 -21.47 -4.53 9.14
N GLY A 206 -22.33 -3.86 9.91
CA GLY A 206 -23.53 -4.46 10.50
C GLY A 206 -24.66 -4.54 9.50
#